data_AF-A0A4S5CR45-F1
#
_entry.id   AF-A0A4S5CR45-F1
#
_cell.length_a   1.000
_cell.length_b   1.000
_cell.length_c   1.000
_cell.angle_alpha   90.00
_cell.angle_beta   90.00
_cell.angle_gamma   90.00
#
_symmetry.space_group_name_H-M   'P 1'
#
loop_
_entity.id
_entity.type
_entity.pdbx_description
1 polymer ?
#
loop_
_entity_poly.entity_id
_entity_poly.type
_entity_poly.pdbx_seq_one_letter_code
_entity_poly.pdbx_strand_id
1 'polypeptide(L)'
;MNRDRHNALATPWTWFAMPGEYAWCNPPYSNIGPWVDAANEARAEGIGTVMLVMLDQSTGWFKKAKATCQEVVVVTGGRLSFLHPETGEPARGNNKGSMFLVWHPFGRGAM
;
A
#
# COMPACT_ATOMS: atom_id res chain seq x y z
N MET A 1 -20.72 14.13 -7.56
CA MET A 1 -19.86 14.63 -6.46
C MET A 1 -18.46 14.74 -7.00
N ASN A 2 -18.00 15.97 -7.26
CA ASN A 2 -16.69 16.24 -7.85
C ASN A 2 -15.63 15.88 -6.80
N ARG A 3 -15.02 14.70 -6.91
CA ARG A 3 -13.87 14.34 -6.08
C ARG A 3 -12.69 15.07 -6.69
N ASP A 4 -12.25 16.15 -6.08
CA ASP A 4 -11.01 16.80 -6.46
C ASP A 4 -9.92 15.73 -6.57
N ARG A 5 -9.33 15.60 -7.76
CA ARG A 5 -8.34 14.55 -8.04
C ARG A 5 -7.04 14.94 -7.34
N HIS A 6 -6.93 14.65 -6.05
CA HIS A 6 -5.69 14.81 -5.32
C HIS A 6 -4.70 13.75 -5.77
N ASN A 7 -3.49 14.18 -6.14
CA ASN A 7 -2.37 13.27 -6.33
C ASN A 7 -1.88 12.83 -4.94
N ALA A 8 -2.16 11.59 -4.57
CA ALA A 8 -1.82 11.05 -3.26
C ALA A 8 -0.31 11.02 -2.96
N LEU A 9 0.56 11.08 -3.98
CA LEU A 9 2.01 11.22 -3.78
C LEU A 9 2.46 12.68 -3.56
N ALA A 10 1.59 13.65 -3.84
CA ALA A 10 1.87 15.08 -3.69
C ALA A 10 1.10 15.72 -2.52
N THR A 11 0.27 14.95 -1.80
CA THR A 11 -0.52 15.45 -0.68
C THR A 11 -0.08 14.74 0.61
N PRO A 12 0.17 15.47 1.71
CA PRO A 12 0.45 14.84 3.00
C PRO A 12 -0.71 13.93 3.43
N TRP A 13 -0.40 12.69 3.82
CA TRP A 13 -1.43 11.73 4.22
C TRP A 13 -2.09 12.11 5.56
N THR A 14 -1.42 12.93 6.35
CA THR A 14 -1.93 13.54 7.59
C THR A 14 -3.15 14.44 7.38
N TRP A 15 -3.44 14.85 6.14
CA TRP A 15 -4.69 15.57 5.83
C TRP A 15 -5.93 14.66 5.86
N PHE A 16 -5.74 13.34 5.76
CA PHE A 16 -6.82 12.37 5.63
C PHE A 16 -6.82 11.31 6.75
N ALA A 17 -5.78 11.27 7.57
CA ALA A 17 -5.63 10.33 8.67
C ALA A 17 -4.96 11.02 9.87
N MET A 18 -5.36 10.64 11.07
CA MET A 18 -4.77 11.11 12.32
C MET A 18 -3.69 10.12 12.82
N PRO A 19 -2.74 10.56 13.66
CA PRO A 19 -1.77 9.66 14.29
C PRO A 19 -2.46 8.46 14.97
N GLY A 20 -1.97 7.26 14.68
CA GLY A 20 -2.55 5.99 15.12
C GLY A 20 -3.49 5.33 14.11
N GLU A 21 -3.98 6.07 13.11
CA GLU A 21 -4.83 5.52 12.04
C GLU A 21 -4.01 4.88 10.91
N TYR A 22 -4.70 4.19 10.01
CA TYR A 22 -4.09 3.50 8.87
C TYR A 22 -4.63 4.01 7.54
N ALA A 23 -3.72 4.27 6.61
CA ALA A 23 -4.03 4.45 5.21
C ALA A 23 -4.11 3.09 4.49
N TRP A 24 -5.17 2.90 3.69
CA TRP A 24 -5.23 1.82 2.72
C TRP A 24 -4.56 2.25 1.41
N CYS A 25 -3.62 1.45 0.91
CA CYS A 25 -2.87 1.76 -0.29
C CYS A 25 -2.92 0.60 -1.30
N ASN A 26 -3.47 0.87 -2.48
CA ASN A 26 -3.39 -0.03 -3.63
C ASN A 26 -2.70 0.73 -4.78
N PRO A 27 -1.35 0.77 -4.79
CA PRO A 27 -0.62 1.61 -5.73
C PRO A 27 -0.77 1.08 -7.17
N PRO A 28 -0.52 1.92 -8.19
CA PRO A 28 -0.34 1.43 -9.56
C PRO A 28 0.85 0.46 -9.60
N TYR A 29 0.60 -0.78 -10.05
CA TYR A 29 1.62 -1.85 -10.05
C TYR A 29 2.76 -1.59 -11.03
N SER A 30 2.59 -0.67 -11.97
CA SER A 30 3.64 -0.19 -12.86
C SER A 30 4.70 0.66 -12.17
N ASN A 31 4.40 1.25 -11.00
CA ASN A 31 5.32 2.13 -10.29
C ASN A 31 5.08 2.16 -8.78
N ILE A 32 5.39 1.05 -8.09
CA ILE A 32 5.15 0.87 -6.65
C ILE A 32 6.15 1.66 -5.79
N GLY A 33 7.38 1.86 -6.27
CA GLY A 33 8.49 2.43 -5.48
C GLY A 33 8.16 3.72 -4.72
N PRO A 34 7.61 4.76 -5.38
CA PRO A 34 7.25 6.02 -4.71
C PRO A 34 6.22 5.86 -3.59
N TRP A 35 5.34 4.86 -3.67
CA TRP A 35 4.33 4.61 -2.64
C TRP A 35 4.93 3.95 -1.41
N VAL A 36 5.99 3.17 -1.58
CA VAL A 36 6.78 2.62 -0.47
C VAL A 36 7.47 3.75 0.31
N ASP A 37 8.01 4.74 -0.41
CA ASP A 37 8.59 5.94 0.21
C ASP A 37 7.52 6.72 0.99
N ALA A 38 6.39 7.00 0.36
CA ALA A 38 5.26 7.70 1.00
C ALA A 38 4.72 6.97 2.24
N ALA A 39 4.61 5.63 2.20
CA ALA A 39 4.17 4.85 3.36
C ALA A 39 5.15 4.94 4.54
N ASN A 40 6.45 4.98 4.25
CA ASN A 40 7.47 5.14 5.29
C ASN A 40 7.50 6.56 5.86
N GLU A 41 7.31 7.58 5.02
CA GLU A 41 7.16 8.98 5.45
C GLU A 41 5.91 9.16 6.33
N ALA A 42 4.75 8.66 5.88
CA ALA A 42 3.51 8.68 6.63
C ALA A 42 3.66 8.00 8.00
N ARG A 43 4.40 6.89 8.06
CA ARG A 43 4.71 6.20 9.32
C ARG A 43 5.59 7.04 10.27
N ALA A 44 6.48 7.88 9.76
CA ALA A 44 7.23 8.83 10.60
C ALA A 44 6.32 9.89 11.25
N GLU A 45 5.21 10.22 10.59
CA GLU A 45 4.15 11.10 11.09
C GLU A 45 3.09 10.37 11.95
N GLY A 46 3.34 9.11 12.30
CA GLY A 46 2.42 8.30 13.11
C GLY A 46 1.20 7.78 12.34
N ILE A 47 1.22 7.78 11.00
CA ILE A 47 0.17 7.19 10.16
C ILE A 47 0.61 5.79 9.70
N GLY A 48 -0.16 4.77 10.06
CA GLY A 48 0.04 3.41 9.57
C GLY A 48 -0.32 3.28 8.09
N THR A 49 0.18 2.24 7.43
CA THR A 49 -0.19 1.94 6.04
C THR A 49 -0.36 0.44 5.86
N VAL A 50 -1.47 0.04 5.23
CA VAL A 50 -1.67 -1.32 4.69
C VAL A 50 -1.63 -1.22 3.17
N MET A 51 -0.56 -1.75 2.56
CA MET A 51 -0.35 -1.66 1.13
C MET A 51 -0.50 -3.02 0.45
N LEU A 52 -1.40 -3.12 -0.53
CA LEU A 52 -1.58 -4.32 -1.34
C LEU A 52 -0.68 -4.29 -2.58
N VAL A 53 0.14 -5.31 -2.76
CA VAL A 53 1.04 -5.44 -3.91
C VAL A 53 1.05 -6.86 -4.46
N MET A 54 1.63 -7.03 -5.65
CA MET A 54 1.98 -8.35 -6.16
C MET A 54 3.03 -9.03 -5.29
N LEU A 55 2.93 -10.34 -5.09
CA LEU A 55 3.94 -11.19 -4.46
C LEU A 55 5.17 -11.31 -5.37
N ASP A 56 6.03 -10.30 -5.34
CA ASP A 56 7.27 -10.24 -6.11
C ASP A 56 8.43 -9.73 -5.26
N GLN A 57 9.11 -10.67 -4.62
CA GLN A 57 10.20 -10.40 -3.68
C GLN A 57 11.53 -10.08 -4.37
N SER A 58 11.59 -10.19 -5.71
CA SER A 58 12.82 -9.99 -6.49
C SER A 58 13.10 -8.52 -6.85
N THR A 59 12.16 -7.63 -6.54
CA THR A 59 12.15 -6.24 -7.03
C THR A 59 12.85 -5.27 -6.09
N GLY A 60 13.35 -4.16 -6.65
CA GLY A 60 13.95 -3.08 -5.86
C GLY A 60 12.97 -2.42 -4.89
N TRP A 61 11.71 -2.26 -5.28
CA TRP A 61 10.68 -1.70 -4.38
C TRP A 61 10.39 -2.63 -3.21
N PHE A 62 10.42 -3.96 -3.41
CA PHE A 62 10.22 -4.90 -2.32
C PHE A 62 11.39 -4.88 -1.34
N LYS A 63 12.62 -4.86 -1.85
CA LYS A 63 13.82 -4.70 -1.01
C LYS A 63 13.72 -3.44 -0.14
N LYS A 64 13.30 -2.32 -0.75
CA LYS A 64 13.08 -1.06 -0.04
C LYS A 64 11.99 -1.20 1.04
N ALA A 65 10.83 -1.76 0.67
CA ALA A 65 9.73 -1.93 1.59
C ALA A 65 10.10 -2.83 2.77
N LYS A 66 10.78 -3.95 2.53
CA LYS A 66 11.17 -4.88 3.61
C LYS A 66 12.09 -4.22 4.63
N ALA A 67 12.90 -3.25 4.23
CA ALA A 67 13.78 -2.51 5.15
C ALA A 67 13.01 -1.59 6.11
N THR A 68 11.78 -1.20 5.78
CA THR A 68 11.03 -0.19 6.55
C THR A 68 9.70 -0.71 7.11
N CYS A 69 9.03 -1.64 6.42
CA CYS A 69 7.77 -2.23 6.86
C CYS A 69 8.01 -3.24 8.00
N GLN A 70 7.10 -3.26 8.95
CA GLN A 70 7.17 -4.18 10.08
C GLN A 70 6.59 -5.55 9.74
N GLU A 71 5.61 -5.62 8.83
CA GLU A 71 4.90 -6.86 8.50
C GLU A 71 4.78 -7.09 6.99
N VAL A 72 4.88 -8.36 6.61
CA VAL A 72 4.56 -8.85 5.28
C VAL A 72 3.54 -9.97 5.46
N VAL A 73 2.34 -9.80 4.93
CA VAL A 73 1.27 -10.80 4.97
C VAL A 73 1.11 -11.39 3.57
N VAL A 74 1.44 -12.66 3.41
CA VAL A 74 1.27 -13.36 2.14
C VAL A 74 -0.16 -13.85 2.02
N VAL A 75 -0.84 -13.53 0.92
CA VAL A 75 -2.18 -14.06 0.64
C VAL A 75 -2.03 -15.47 0.07
N THR A 76 -2.64 -16.44 0.74
CA THR A 76 -2.69 -17.84 0.32
C THR A 76 -3.99 -18.13 -0.41
N GLY A 77 -4.01 -19.17 -1.27
CA GLY A 77 -5.21 -19.59 -1.99
C GLY A 77 -5.51 -18.82 -3.28
N GLY A 78 -4.62 -17.92 -3.70
CA GLY A 78 -4.70 -17.26 -5.01
C GLY A 78 -4.35 -15.77 -4.95
N ARG A 79 -4.64 -15.07 -6.05
CA ARG A 79 -4.47 -13.62 -6.20
C ARG A 79 -5.80 -12.93 -5.91
N LEU A 80 -5.76 -11.80 -5.20
CA LEU A 80 -6.91 -10.91 -5.09
C LEU A 80 -7.16 -10.25 -6.47
N SER A 81 -8.36 -10.46 -7.02
CA SER A 81 -8.76 -9.88 -8.30
C SER A 81 -9.64 -8.66 -8.07
N PHE A 82 -9.28 -7.54 -8.67
CA PHE A 82 -10.06 -6.31 -8.63
C PHE A 82 -11.02 -6.26 -9.79
N LEU A 83 -12.23 -5.80 -9.51
CA LEU A 83 -13.21 -5.47 -10.53
C LEU A 83 -12.99 -4.03 -10.96
N HIS A 84 -13.04 -3.78 -12.27
CA HIS A 84 -13.07 -2.44 -12.81
C HIS A 84 -14.37 -1.75 -12.33
N PRO A 85 -14.30 -0.55 -11.73
CA PRO A 85 -15.47 0.04 -11.07
C PRO A 85 -16.62 0.37 -12.02
N GLU A 86 -16.32 0.59 -13.31
CA GLU A 86 -17.34 0.92 -14.31
C GLU A 86 -17.85 -0.31 -15.07
N THR A 87 -17.00 -1.31 -15.32
CA THR A 87 -17.35 -2.45 -16.19
C THR A 87 -17.62 -3.73 -15.40
N GLY A 88 -17.23 -3.79 -14.12
CA GLY A 88 -17.33 -4.99 -13.30
C GLY A 88 -16.33 -6.09 -13.68
N GLU A 89 -15.55 -5.90 -14.74
CA GLU A 89 -14.65 -6.93 -15.25
C GLU A 89 -13.36 -7.04 -14.44
N PRO A 90 -12.79 -8.24 -14.25
CA PRO A 90 -11.51 -8.41 -13.58
C PRO A 90 -10.38 -7.65 -14.30
N ALA A 91 -9.58 -6.91 -13.55
CA ALA A 91 -8.38 -6.27 -14.06
C ALA A 91 -7.37 -7.30 -14.59
N ARG A 92 -7.05 -7.19 -15.89
CA ARG A 92 -6.05 -8.03 -16.59
C ARG A 92 -4.65 -7.43 -16.40
N GLY A 93 -3.63 -8.27 -16.16
CA GLY A 93 -2.22 -7.85 -16.29
C GLY A 93 -1.22 -8.31 -15.22
N ASN A 94 -1.63 -8.80 -14.06
CA ASN A 94 -0.69 -9.35 -13.05
C ASN A 94 -1.00 -10.81 -12.73
N ASN A 95 -0.17 -11.76 -13.13
CA ASN A 95 -0.40 -13.18 -12.84
C ASN A 95 0.24 -13.65 -11.51
N LYS A 96 0.92 -12.76 -10.78
CA LYS A 96 1.58 -13.09 -9.51
C LYS A 96 0.57 -13.11 -8.36
N GLY A 97 0.90 -13.83 -7.28
CA GLY A 97 0.12 -13.83 -6.04
C GLY A 97 -0.02 -12.43 -5.41
N SER A 98 -0.72 -12.32 -4.29
CA SER A 98 -0.91 -11.06 -3.57
C SER A 98 -0.20 -11.08 -2.23
N MET A 99 0.26 -9.92 -1.77
CA MET A 99 0.71 -9.73 -0.40
C MET A 99 0.37 -8.33 0.12
N PHE A 100 0.29 -8.21 1.43
CA PHE A 100 0.24 -6.92 2.11
C PHE A 100 1.60 -6.58 2.72
N LEU A 101 1.99 -5.32 2.59
CA LEU A 101 3.08 -4.71 3.32
C LEU A 101 2.47 -3.77 4.34
N VAL A 102 2.82 -3.93 5.62
CA VAL A 102 2.25 -3.13 6.70
C VAL A 102 3.32 -2.31 7.40
N TRP A 103 3.10 -1.00 7.42
CA TRP A 103 3.76 -0.06 8.30
C TRP A 103 2.84 0.23 9.47
N HIS A 104 3.22 -0.18 10.68
CA HIS A 104 2.50 0.20 11.88
C HIS A 104 2.97 1.58 12.34
N PRO A 105 2.05 2.47 12.77
CA PRO A 105 2.38 3.85 13.11
C PRO A 105 3.42 3.93 14.24
N PHE A 106 3.28 3.08 15.26
CA PHE A 106 4.13 3.08 16.45
C PHE A 106 4.87 1.74 16.66
N GLY A 107 4.98 0.92 15.62
CA GLY A 107 5.52 -0.45 15.71
C GLY A 107 4.51 -1.46 16.27
N ARG A 108 4.90 -2.75 16.34
CA ARG A 108 3.99 -3.84 16.76
C ARG A 108 3.72 -3.93 18.27
N GLY A 109 4.45 -3.17 19.08
CA GLY A 109 4.41 -3.25 20.55
C GLY A 109 3.87 -2.01 21.26
N ALA A 110 3.43 -1.00 20.51
CA ALA A 110 2.78 0.18 21.06
C ALA A 110 1.27 -0.08 21.18
N MET A 111 0.87 -0.55 22.35
CA MET A 111 -0.50 -0.54 22.88
C MET A 111 -0.47 0.21 24.20
#